data_AF-A0A4C1S8U5-F1
#
_entry.id   AF-A0A4C1S8U5-F1
#
_cell.length_a   1.000
_cell.length_b   1.000
_cell.length_c   1.000
_cell.angle_alpha   90.00
_cell.angle_beta   90.00
_cell.angle_gamma   90.00
#
_symmetry.space_group_name_H-M   'P 1'
#
loop_
_entity.id
_entity.type
_entity.pdbx_description
1 polymer ?
#
loop_
_entity_poly.entity_id
_entity_poly.type
_entity_poly.pdbx_seq_one_letter_code
_entity_poly.pdbx_strand_id
1 'polypeptide(L)'
;MNSRITNTTYWTDSKTVLSWINADPRSFKRFDNVADDATRDSPNEFLSEHRWFKGPKFLLNDPSDWPSNRINTIDQSEEIIETKAVNVIREKTPIAPVPDPYRFSSYDRLLRAAARLLQSVERFKSHKRSNTLDKAKNRQIVELTPKYLYAGEKLLFQKAQRDNFGDELRCIKKGEPMPKKV
;
A
#
# COMPACT_ATOMS: atom_id res chain seq x y z
N MET A 1 -2.49 -17.11 3.41
CA MET A 1 -1.64 -16.13 4.12
C MET A 1 -0.84 -15.43 3.05
N ASN A 2 -1.27 -14.26 2.60
CA ASN A 2 -0.56 -13.52 1.55
C ASN A 2 -0.09 -12.21 2.17
N SER A 3 1.10 -12.26 2.77
CA SER A 3 1.83 -11.08 3.24
C SER A 3 2.13 -10.22 2.02
N ARG A 4 1.53 -9.02 1.92
CA ARG A 4 1.89 -8.05 0.86
C ARG A 4 3.08 -7.23 1.36
N ILE A 5 4.20 -7.36 0.66
CA ILE A 5 5.39 -6.55 0.88
C ILE A 5 5.02 -5.10 0.53
N THR A 6 5.03 -4.20 1.51
CA THR A 6 4.67 -2.78 1.34
C THR A 6 5.88 -1.89 1.09
N ASN A 7 7.09 -2.42 1.31
CA ASN A 7 8.33 -1.75 1.00
C ASN A 7 9.40 -2.81 0.73
N THR A 8 10.18 -2.62 -0.31
CA THR A 8 11.30 -3.50 -0.65
C THR A 8 12.55 -2.65 -0.73
N THR A 9 13.50 -2.92 0.16
CA THR A 9 14.81 -2.26 0.15
C THR A 9 15.79 -3.19 -0.57
N TYR A 10 16.42 -2.68 -1.62
CA TYR A 10 17.50 -3.36 -2.32
C TYR A 10 18.81 -2.63 -2.01
N TRP A 11 19.87 -3.38 -1.73
CA TRP A 11 21.23 -2.84 -1.61
C TRP A 11 22.13 -3.46 -2.68
N THR A 12 23.08 -2.67 -3.15
CA THR A 12 24.15 -3.14 -4.03
C THR A 12 25.35 -2.24 -3.80
N ASP A 13 26.54 -2.85 -3.73
CA ASP A 13 27.82 -2.15 -3.67
C ASP A 13 28.32 -1.73 -5.07
N SER A 14 27.65 -2.18 -6.12
CA SER A 14 27.94 -1.83 -7.51
C SER A 14 27.24 -0.54 -7.93
N LYS A 15 28.01 0.51 -8.19
CA LYS A 15 27.51 1.79 -8.71
C LYS A 15 26.77 1.63 -10.04
N THR A 16 27.18 0.66 -10.86
CA THR A 16 26.48 0.33 -12.10
C THR A 16 25.08 -0.18 -11.80
N VAL A 17 24.94 -1.19 -10.93
CA VAL A 17 23.61 -1.77 -10.61
C VAL A 17 22.68 -0.72 -9.99
N LEU A 18 23.21 0.16 -9.14
CA LEU A 18 22.42 1.25 -8.55
C LEU A 18 21.91 2.24 -9.60
N SER A 19 22.74 2.58 -10.60
CA SER A 19 22.35 3.44 -11.71
C SER A 19 21.21 2.83 -12.53
N TRP A 20 21.20 1.51 -12.70
CA TRP A 20 20.17 0.80 -13.47
C TRP A 20 18.84 0.73 -12.72
N ILE A 21 18.87 0.50 -11.41
CA ILE A 21 17.68 0.48 -10.56
C ILE A 21 16.97 1.85 -10.55
N ASN A 22 17.74 2.94 -10.61
CA ASN A 22 17.22 4.30 -10.56
C ASN A 22 16.82 4.88 -11.94
N ALA A 23 17.18 4.22 -13.04
CA ALA A 23 16.81 4.68 -14.38
C ALA A 23 15.32 4.39 -14.67
N ASP A 24 14.66 5.24 -15.49
CA ASP A 24 13.29 4.98 -15.91
C ASP A 24 13.25 3.65 -16.69
N PRO A 25 12.45 2.66 -16.27
CA PRO A 25 12.31 1.39 -16.98
C PRO A 25 11.96 1.56 -18.47
N ARG A 26 11.30 2.67 -18.85
CA ARG A 26 10.94 2.99 -20.24
C ARG A 26 12.10 3.50 -21.09
N SER A 27 13.20 3.90 -20.46
CA SER A 27 14.43 4.33 -21.15
C SER A 27 15.23 3.15 -21.69
N PHE A 28 15.01 1.95 -21.14
CA PHE A 28 15.59 0.73 -21.69
C PHE A 28 14.82 0.33 -22.95
N LYS A 29 15.55 -0.09 -23.99
CA LYS A 29 14.90 -0.69 -25.15
C LYS A 29 14.04 -1.86 -24.66
N ARG A 30 12.82 -1.95 -25.19
CA ARG A 30 11.72 -2.86 -24.81
C ARG A 30 12.06 -4.35 -24.70
N PHE A 31 13.28 -4.77 -25.07
CA PHE A 31 13.74 -6.17 -25.07
C PHE A 31 14.97 -6.42 -24.18
N ASP A 32 15.53 -5.37 -23.56
CA ASP A 32 16.68 -5.45 -22.66
C ASP A 32 16.26 -5.49 -21.19
N ASN A 33 15.03 -5.05 -20.87
CA ASN A 33 14.45 -5.24 -19.55
C ASN A 33 13.96 -6.69 -19.40
N VAL A 34 14.81 -7.51 -18.80
CA VAL A 34 14.52 -8.91 -18.52
C VAL A 34 13.28 -9.09 -17.63
N ALA A 35 12.85 -8.07 -16.88
CA ALA A 35 11.63 -8.16 -16.08
C ALA A 35 10.34 -8.14 -16.89
N ASP A 36 10.38 -7.69 -18.14
CA ASP A 36 9.24 -7.76 -19.04
C ASP A 36 8.92 -9.22 -19.41
N ASP A 37 9.93 -10.10 -19.46
CA ASP A 37 9.74 -11.52 -19.77
C ASP A 37 8.84 -12.20 -18.73
N ALA A 38 8.81 -11.75 -17.46
CA ALA A 38 7.95 -12.31 -16.41
C ALA A 38 6.59 -11.61 -16.27
N THR A 39 6.44 -10.40 -16.78
CA THR A 39 5.29 -9.54 -16.49
C THR A 39 4.45 -9.16 -17.70
N ARG A 40 5.01 -9.28 -18.91
CA ARG A 40 4.36 -8.88 -20.17
C ARG A 40 4.28 -10.03 -21.17
N ASP A 41 5.40 -10.70 -21.41
CA ASP A 41 5.53 -11.74 -22.45
C ASP A 41 5.93 -13.08 -21.80
N SER A 42 5.18 -13.52 -20.78
CA SER A 42 5.50 -14.72 -19.98
C SER A 42 5.55 -15.99 -20.82
N PRO A 43 6.72 -16.64 -21.00
CA PRO A 43 6.79 -17.93 -21.65
C PRO A 43 6.10 -19.01 -20.82
N ASN A 44 5.57 -20.03 -21.49
CA ASN A 44 4.92 -21.18 -20.84
C ASN A 44 5.88 -21.95 -19.92
N GLU A 45 7.19 -21.86 -20.13
CA GLU A 45 8.22 -22.50 -19.31
C GLU A 45 9.36 -21.53 -18.98
N PHE A 46 9.60 -21.36 -17.67
CA PHE A 46 10.75 -20.61 -17.13
C PHE A 46 11.84 -21.58 -16.70
N LEU A 47 12.70 -21.96 -17.65
CA LEU A 47 13.85 -22.83 -17.37
C LEU A 47 14.99 -22.06 -16.69
N SER A 48 15.92 -22.76 -16.04
CA SER A 48 17.09 -22.16 -15.36
C SER A 48 17.98 -21.33 -16.28
N GLU A 49 17.95 -21.62 -17.58
CA GLU A 49 18.71 -20.90 -18.61
C GLU A 49 17.99 -19.66 -19.15
N HIS A 50 16.80 -19.35 -18.62
CA HIS A 50 16.05 -18.17 -19.01
C HIS A 50 16.78 -16.89 -18.59
N ARG A 51 16.71 -15.84 -19.42
CA ARG A 51 17.40 -14.57 -19.15
C ARG A 51 17.02 -13.95 -17.82
N TRP A 52 15.80 -14.20 -17.31
CA TRP A 52 15.38 -13.82 -15.96
C TRP A 52 16.39 -14.21 -14.87
N PHE A 53 16.97 -15.40 -14.97
CA PHE A 53 17.94 -15.89 -13.99
C PHE A 53 19.40 -15.51 -14.32
N LYS A 54 19.70 -15.23 -15.60
CA LYS A 54 21.08 -14.94 -16.06
C LYS A 54 21.36 -13.46 -16.30
N GLY A 55 20.32 -12.62 -16.31
CA GLY A 55 20.38 -11.22 -16.71
C GLY A 55 20.38 -11.03 -18.24
N PRO A 56 20.33 -9.76 -18.69
CA PRO A 56 20.40 -9.43 -20.11
C PRO A 56 21.78 -9.74 -20.69
N LYS A 57 21.81 -10.10 -21.97
CA LYS A 57 23.03 -10.59 -22.65
C LYS A 57 24.21 -9.62 -22.58
N PHE A 58 23.96 -8.30 -22.64
CA PHE A 58 25.04 -7.32 -22.61
C PHE A 58 25.81 -7.34 -21.27
N LEU A 59 25.21 -7.76 -20.14
CA LEU A 59 25.93 -7.91 -18.87
C LEU A 59 26.92 -9.06 -18.87
N LEU A 60 26.76 -10.03 -19.78
CA LEU A 60 27.67 -11.16 -19.97
C LEU A 60 28.80 -10.83 -20.95
N ASN A 61 28.67 -9.72 -21.68
CA ASN A 61 29.67 -9.24 -22.64
C ASN A 61 30.63 -8.24 -21.97
N ASP A 62 31.65 -7.81 -22.71
CA ASP A 62 32.62 -6.84 -22.23
C ASP A 62 31.91 -5.54 -21.80
N PRO A 63 32.36 -4.86 -20.71
CA PRO A 63 31.81 -3.57 -20.30
C PRO A 63 31.76 -2.50 -21.40
N SER A 64 32.60 -2.61 -22.42
CA SER A 64 32.60 -1.72 -23.59
C SER A 64 31.37 -1.91 -24.48
N ASP A 65 30.76 -3.10 -24.47
CA ASP A 65 29.53 -3.45 -25.20
C ASP A 65 28.26 -3.10 -24.43
N TRP A 66 28.40 -2.57 -23.21
CA TRP A 66 27.25 -2.14 -22.43
C TRP A 66 26.59 -0.94 -23.10
N PRO A 67 25.25 -0.84 -23.04
CA PRO A 67 24.56 0.30 -23.62
C PRO A 67 25.10 1.57 -22.98
N SER A 68 25.64 2.47 -23.81
CA SER A 68 26.18 3.74 -23.35
C SER A 68 25.08 4.47 -22.59
N ASN A 69 25.39 4.89 -21.36
CA ASN A 69 24.46 5.54 -20.46
C ASN A 69 23.96 6.83 -21.13
N ARG A 70 22.89 6.75 -21.92
CA ARG A 70 22.13 7.92 -22.40
C ARG A 70 21.22 8.39 -21.28
N ILE A 71 21.81 8.55 -20.09
CA ILE A 71 21.30 9.48 -19.13
C ILE A 71 21.76 10.82 -19.72
N ASN A 72 20.88 11.45 -20.50
CA ASN A 72 20.99 12.89 -20.69
C ASN A 72 21.24 13.44 -19.30
N THR A 73 22.37 14.11 -19.11
CA THR A 73 22.67 14.88 -17.91
C THR A 73 21.42 15.67 -17.60
N ILE A 74 20.61 15.17 -16.64
CA ILE A 74 19.60 15.99 -16.00
C ILE A 74 20.46 17.01 -15.32
N ASP A 75 20.46 18.18 -15.92
CA ASP A 75 21.13 19.38 -15.46
C ASP A 75 21.00 19.42 -13.94
N GLN A 76 22.13 19.42 -13.23
CA GLN A 76 22.16 19.61 -11.78
C GLN A 76 21.83 21.07 -11.41
N SER A 77 20.97 21.71 -12.20
CA SER A 77 20.57 23.09 -12.12
C SER A 77 19.04 23.12 -12.09
N GLU A 78 18.51 23.51 -10.93
CA GLU A 78 17.17 24.10 -10.81
C GLU A 78 15.97 23.23 -11.21
N GLU A 79 15.83 22.08 -10.55
CA GLU A 79 14.62 21.89 -9.74
C GLU A 79 15.04 21.04 -8.56
N ILE A 80 15.33 21.68 -7.43
CA ILE A 80 14.93 21.10 -6.16
C ILE A 80 13.47 20.78 -6.42
N ILE A 81 13.15 19.52 -6.73
CA ILE A 81 11.78 19.04 -6.66
C ILE A 81 11.43 19.50 -5.27
N GLU A 82 10.64 20.58 -5.22
CA GLU A 82 9.97 20.99 -4.04
C GLU A 82 9.22 19.71 -3.74
N THR A 83 9.78 18.93 -2.82
CA THR A 83 9.00 18.02 -2.05
C THR A 83 8.02 19.00 -1.46
N LYS A 84 6.88 19.18 -2.13
CA LYS A 84 5.62 19.11 -1.46
C LYS A 84 5.70 17.77 -0.76
N ALA A 85 6.41 17.75 0.37
CA ALA A 85 5.92 17.27 1.61
C ALA A 85 4.51 17.85 1.68
N VAL A 86 3.60 17.17 0.97
CA VAL A 86 2.24 17.07 1.42
C VAL A 86 2.47 16.54 2.82
N ASN A 87 2.42 17.44 3.80
CA ASN A 87 2.32 17.10 5.20
C ASN A 87 1.00 16.34 5.32
N VAL A 88 0.98 15.08 4.87
CA VAL A 88 -0.04 14.15 5.28
C VAL A 88 0.33 13.90 6.72
N ILE A 89 -0.32 14.66 7.59
CA ILE A 89 -0.41 14.35 9.00
C ILE A 89 -1.05 12.96 9.05
N ARG A 90 -0.23 11.90 8.94
CA ARG A 90 -0.68 10.55 9.24
C ARG A 90 -0.94 10.56 10.73
N GLU A 91 -2.21 10.74 11.09
CA GLU A 91 -2.66 10.54 12.45
C GLU A 91 -2.09 9.21 12.95
N LYS A 92 -1.34 9.27 14.07
CA LYS A 92 -0.64 8.14 14.70
C LYS A 92 -1.56 6.98 15.15
N THR A 93 -2.85 7.04 14.82
CA THR A 93 -3.78 5.92 15.00
C THR A 93 -4.51 5.70 13.69
N PRO A 94 -4.12 4.70 12.88
CA PRO A 94 -4.94 4.32 11.75
C PRO A 94 -6.27 3.86 12.35
N ILE A 95 -7.31 4.65 12.13
CA ILE A 95 -8.66 4.20 12.42
C ILE A 95 -8.87 2.94 11.56
N ALA A 96 -9.59 1.95 12.10
CA ALA A 96 -9.91 0.77 11.32
C ALA A 96 -10.52 1.21 9.98
N PRO A 97 -10.19 0.57 8.85
CA PRO A 97 -10.79 0.93 7.57
C PRO A 97 -12.31 0.97 7.74
N VAL A 98 -12.95 2.06 7.36
CA VAL A 98 -14.39 2.28 7.49
C VAL A 98 -14.99 2.24 6.07
N PRO A 99 -16.21 1.70 5.88
CA PRO A 99 -16.86 1.78 4.58
C PRO A 99 -17.00 3.23 4.11
N ASP A 100 -16.76 3.46 2.82
CA ASP A 100 -16.89 4.78 2.21
C ASP A 100 -18.36 5.24 2.21
N PRO A 101 -18.72 6.34 2.92
CA PRO A 101 -20.08 6.84 3.00
C PRO A 101 -20.71 7.15 1.63
N TYR A 102 -19.91 7.61 0.65
CA TYR A 102 -20.42 8.00 -0.67
C TYR A 102 -20.89 6.81 -1.52
N ARG A 103 -20.63 5.58 -1.08
CA ARG A 103 -21.09 4.35 -1.73
C ARG A 103 -22.44 3.86 -1.21
N PHE A 104 -23.05 4.55 -0.26
CA PHE A 104 -24.29 4.13 0.38
C PHE A 104 -25.38 5.19 0.23
N SER A 105 -26.60 4.74 -0.10
CA SER A 105 -27.77 5.60 -0.27
C SER A 105 -28.51 5.90 1.05
N SER A 106 -28.11 5.28 2.16
CA SER A 106 -28.72 5.52 3.47
C SER A 106 -27.74 5.26 4.61
N TYR A 107 -27.91 6.00 5.70
CA TYR A 107 -27.12 5.84 6.91
C TYR A 107 -27.25 4.43 7.51
N ASP A 108 -28.46 3.84 7.53
CA ASP A 108 -28.66 2.48 8.03
C ASP A 108 -27.83 1.43 7.26
N ARG A 109 -27.74 1.55 5.92
CA ARG A 109 -26.91 0.64 5.11
C ARG A 109 -25.42 0.81 5.41
N LEU A 110 -24.96 2.05 5.56
CA LEU A 110 -23.58 2.36 5.94
C LEU A 110 -23.26 1.82 7.34
N LEU A 111 -24.15 2.03 8.31
CA LEU A 111 -24.02 1.53 9.68
C LEU A 111 -23.91 0.00 9.73
N ARG A 112 -24.82 -0.69 9.03
CA ARG A 112 -24.79 -2.16 8.93
C ARG A 112 -23.51 -2.65 8.26
N ALA A 113 -23.01 -1.96 7.25
CA ALA A 113 -21.74 -2.30 6.60
C ALA A 113 -20.55 -2.15 7.57
N ALA A 114 -20.48 -1.05 8.33
CA ALA A 114 -19.45 -0.83 9.33
C ALA A 114 -19.50 -1.88 10.45
N ALA A 115 -20.71 -2.19 10.93
CA ALA A 115 -20.93 -3.21 11.94
C ALA A 115 -20.52 -4.61 11.47
N ARG A 116 -20.86 -4.99 10.23
CA ARG A 116 -20.45 -6.26 9.62
C ARG A 116 -18.94 -6.34 9.42
N LEU A 117 -18.30 -5.24 9.06
CA LEU A 117 -16.84 -5.18 8.99
C LEU A 117 -16.20 -5.49 10.34
N LEU A 118 -16.65 -4.83 11.42
CA LEU A 118 -16.15 -5.11 12.78
C LEU A 118 -16.38 -6.56 13.20
N GLN A 119 -17.57 -7.10 12.95
CA GLN A 119 -17.90 -8.49 13.24
C GLN A 119 -17.00 -9.47 12.47
N SER A 120 -16.73 -9.20 11.19
CA SER A 120 -15.84 -10.05 10.37
C SER A 120 -14.39 -9.99 10.85
N VAL A 121 -13.89 -8.82 11.24
CA VAL A 121 -12.53 -8.68 11.80
C VAL A 121 -12.36 -9.52 13.07
N GLU A 122 -13.34 -9.50 13.98
CA GLU A 122 -13.31 -10.32 15.20
C GLU A 122 -13.30 -11.82 14.87
N ARG A 123 -14.12 -12.26 13.91
CA ARG A 123 -14.11 -13.64 13.40
C ARG A 123 -12.78 -14.04 12.77
N PHE A 124 -12.18 -13.20 11.94
CA PHE A 124 -10.90 -13.50 11.30
C PHE A 124 -9.74 -13.56 12.32
N LYS A 125 -9.80 -12.73 13.36
CA LYS A 125 -8.83 -12.78 14.48
C LYS A 125 -8.98 -14.06 15.30
N SER A 126 -10.20 -14.53 15.55
CA SER A 126 -10.42 -15.79 16.26
C SER A 126 -9.97 -17.01 15.43
N HIS A 127 -10.15 -16.96 14.10
CA HIS A 127 -9.74 -18.04 13.19
C HIS A 127 -8.22 -18.30 13.16
N LYS A 128 -7.38 -17.29 13.46
CA LYS A 128 -5.92 -17.47 13.59
C LYS A 128 -5.51 -18.19 14.87
N ARG A 129 -6.40 -18.27 15.87
CA ARG A 129 -6.09 -18.75 17.23
C ARG A 129 -6.68 -20.12 17.55
N SER A 130 -7.45 -20.74 16.64
CA SER A 130 -8.27 -21.90 16.99
C SER A 130 -7.91 -23.19 16.25
N ASN A 131 -8.11 -24.32 16.95
CA ASN A 131 -7.96 -25.68 16.42
C ASN A 131 -9.16 -26.08 15.53
N THR A 132 -9.07 -27.25 14.91
CA THR A 132 -9.94 -27.74 13.82
C THR A 132 -11.43 -27.75 14.14
N LEU A 133 -11.84 -27.96 15.39
CA LEU A 133 -13.24 -28.00 15.83
C LEU A 133 -13.91 -26.60 15.85
N ASP A 134 -13.15 -25.57 16.20
CA ASP A 134 -13.63 -24.18 16.25
C ASP A 134 -13.82 -23.57 14.86
N LYS A 135 -13.18 -24.15 13.82
CA LYS A 135 -13.33 -23.72 12.43
C LYS A 135 -14.74 -23.99 11.88
N ALA A 136 -15.41 -25.05 12.32
CA ALA A 136 -16.76 -25.39 11.90
C ALA A 136 -17.81 -24.41 12.46
N LYS A 137 -17.72 -24.05 13.75
CA LYS A 137 -18.59 -23.05 14.39
C LYS A 137 -18.45 -21.66 13.75
N ASN A 138 -17.24 -21.30 13.29
CA ASN A 138 -16.97 -20.01 12.68
C ASN A 138 -17.61 -19.80 11.29
N ARG A 139 -18.05 -20.87 10.61
CA ARG A 139 -18.73 -20.80 9.30
C ARG A 139 -20.22 -20.46 9.40
N GLN A 140 -20.80 -20.49 10.60
CA GLN A 140 -22.21 -20.16 10.78
C GLN A 140 -22.46 -18.66 10.54
N ILE A 141 -23.59 -18.35 9.87
CA ILE A 141 -24.10 -17.00 9.78
C ILE A 141 -24.45 -16.58 11.22
N VAL A 142 -23.71 -15.58 11.73
CA VAL A 142 -23.96 -15.01 13.06
C VAL A 142 -24.75 -13.75 12.81
N GLU A 143 -25.86 -13.64 13.53
CA GLU A 143 -26.71 -12.47 13.53
C GLU A 143 -25.91 -11.20 13.88
N LEU A 144 -26.32 -10.06 13.32
CA LEU A 144 -25.68 -8.80 13.65
C LEU A 144 -26.20 -8.34 15.01
N THR A 145 -25.34 -8.34 16.02
CA THR A 145 -25.74 -7.96 17.39
C THR A 145 -25.69 -6.43 17.58
N PRO A 146 -26.49 -5.89 18.52
CA PRO A 146 -26.46 -4.46 18.87
C PRO A 146 -25.07 -3.94 19.25
N LYS A 147 -24.23 -4.79 19.85
CA LYS A 147 -22.81 -4.51 20.14
C LYS A 147 -22.06 -3.97 18.91
N TYR A 148 -22.24 -4.61 17.74
CA TYR A 148 -21.56 -4.20 16.52
C TYR A 148 -22.18 -2.98 15.87
N LEU A 149 -23.50 -2.77 16.01
CA LEU A 149 -24.16 -1.56 15.55
C LEU A 149 -23.61 -0.34 16.31
N TYR A 150 -23.59 -0.40 17.65
CA TYR A 150 -23.02 0.66 18.48
C TYR A 150 -21.54 0.93 18.15
N ALA A 151 -20.74 -0.13 18.02
CA ALA A 151 -19.33 0.01 17.67
C ALA A 151 -19.12 0.58 16.25
N GLY A 152 -19.98 0.21 15.29
CA GLY A 152 -19.96 0.70 13.92
C GLY A 152 -20.32 2.20 13.85
N GLU A 153 -21.35 2.61 14.58
CA GLU A 153 -21.74 4.02 14.70
C GLU A 153 -20.62 4.87 15.30
N LYS A 154 -20.06 4.42 16.43
CA LYS A 154 -18.93 5.09 17.06
C LYS A 154 -17.75 5.24 16.11
N LEU A 155 -17.44 4.20 15.33
CA LEU A 155 -16.37 4.21 14.35
C LEU A 155 -16.62 5.25 13.23
N LEU A 156 -17.85 5.29 12.71
CA LEU A 156 -18.26 6.25 11.68
C LEU A 156 -18.17 7.69 12.17
N PHE A 157 -18.66 7.98 13.39
CA PHE A 157 -18.55 9.30 13.98
C PHE A 157 -17.10 9.70 14.25
N GLN A 158 -16.28 8.78 14.77
CA GLN A 158 -14.86 9.05 14.97
C GLN A 158 -14.13 9.35 13.65
N LYS A 159 -14.51 8.67 12.55
CA LYS A 159 -13.97 8.95 11.22
C LYS A 159 -14.38 10.34 10.75
N ALA A 160 -15.67 10.66 10.78
CA ALA A 160 -16.19 11.97 10.37
C ALA A 160 -15.58 13.11 11.20
N GLN A 161 -15.47 12.93 12.52
CA GLN A 161 -14.84 13.91 13.41
C GLN A 161 -13.37 14.17 13.02
N ARG A 162 -12.60 13.14 12.68
CA ARG A 162 -11.20 13.31 12.25
C ARG A 162 -11.10 13.96 10.88
N ASP A 163 -11.97 13.57 9.94
CA ASP A 163 -11.95 14.07 8.57
C ASP A 163 -12.30 15.56 8.49
N ASN A 164 -13.19 16.02 9.37
CA ASN A 164 -13.70 17.39 9.35
C ASN A 164 -13.14 18.29 10.45
N PHE A 165 -12.66 17.73 11.57
CA PHE A 165 -12.24 18.49 12.75
C PHE A 165 -10.90 17.99 13.31
N GLY A 166 -9.98 17.58 12.42
CA GLY A 166 -8.68 17.03 12.81
C GLY A 166 -7.82 17.99 13.63
N ASP A 167 -7.85 19.28 13.30
CA ASP A 167 -7.10 20.33 14.00
C ASP A 167 -7.68 20.60 15.39
N GLU A 168 -9.00 20.72 15.50
CA GLU A 168 -9.70 20.87 16.77
C GLU A 168 -9.46 19.68 17.69
N LEU A 169 -9.56 18.46 17.16
CA LEU A 169 -9.26 17.24 17.91
C LEU A 169 -7.80 17.20 18.38
N ARG A 170 -6.85 17.72 17.57
CA ARG A 170 -5.45 17.86 17.97
C ARG A 170 -5.30 18.85 19.12
N CYS A 171 -5.90 20.03 19.01
CA CYS A 171 -5.85 21.06 20.03
C CYS A 171 -6.42 20.54 21.36
N ILE A 172 -7.61 19.92 21.32
CA ILE A 172 -8.26 19.33 22.50
C ILE A 172 -7.37 18.27 23.15
N LYS A 173 -6.75 17.37 22.36
CA LYS A 173 -5.87 16.32 22.90
C LYS A 173 -4.60 16.87 23.55
N LYS A 174 -4.11 18.02 23.10
CA LYS A 174 -2.89 18.66 23.61
C LYS A 174 -3.14 19.72 24.67
N GLY A 175 -4.40 20.11 24.92
CA GLY A 175 -4.74 21.25 25.77
C GLY A 175 -4.35 22.59 25.16
N GLU A 176 -4.24 22.67 23.83
CA GLU A 176 -3.93 23.90 23.10
C GLU A 176 -5.22 24.70 22.81
N PRO A 177 -5.15 26.03 22.69
CA PRO A 177 -6.30 26.85 22.31
C PRO A 177 -6.85 26.45 20.94
N MET A 178 -8.18 26.57 20.78
CA MET A 178 -8.89 26.20 19.57
C MET A 178 -8.47 27.07 18.37
N PRO A 179 -8.41 26.49 17.15
CA PRO A 179 -8.14 27.27 15.95
C PRO A 179 -9.23 28.34 15.74
N LYS A 180 -8.81 29.53 15.32
CA LYS A 180 -9.75 30.60 14.97
C LYS A 180 -10.47 30.22 13.68
N LYS A 181 -11.79 30.31 13.66
CA LYS A 181 -12.58 30.11 12.43
C LYS A 181 -12.20 31.21 11.44
N VAL A 182 -11.77 30.81 10.23
CA VAL A 182 -11.58 31.70 9.08
C VAL A 182 -12.93 31.92 8.41
#